data_AF-A0A6N7PLJ4-F1
#
_entry.id   AF-A0A6N7PLJ4-F1
#
_cell.length_a   1.000
_cell.length_b   1.000
_cell.length_c   1.000
_cell.angle_alpha   90.00
_cell.angle_beta   90.00
_cell.angle_gamma   90.00
#
_symmetry.space_group_name_H-M   'P 1'
#
loop_
_entity.id
_entity.type
_entity.pdbx_description
1 polymer ?
#
loop_
_entity_poly.entity_id
_entity_poly.type
_entity_poly.pdbx_seq_one_letter_code
_entity_poly.pdbx_strand_id
1 'polypeptide(L)'
;MKFARCALFMAYDPPVERPSEIWIGTHLFRWEPPDLGYVRYIGDLDGPAARALSNESRRFALGKPRVFLLVDMSSIGQITREARTASAEAGKDLAFRGTAVIGASAHLRILAGLVARAVALLHGASDNPTRFFTTEAEGRAWIAERRRILDAP
;
A
#
# COMPACT_ATOMS: atom_id res chain seq x y z
N MET A 1 -54.14 -17.97 20.32
CA MET A 1 -52.73 -18.44 20.29
C MET A 1 -52.02 -17.57 19.23
N LYS A 2 -51.20 -16.55 19.55
CA LYS A 2 -49.79 -16.59 20.02
C LYS A 2 -48.94 -17.48 19.08
N PHE A 3 -47.89 -17.09 18.34
CA PHE A 3 -46.95 -15.96 18.42
C PHE A 3 -46.30 -15.62 17.04
N ALA A 4 -46.02 -14.33 16.86
CA ALA A 4 -44.84 -13.66 16.28
C ALA A 4 -43.83 -14.44 15.40
N ARG A 5 -43.63 -13.97 14.16
CA ARG A 5 -42.39 -14.19 13.39
C ARG A 5 -41.48 -12.96 13.55
N CYS A 6 -40.52 -13.11 14.45
CA CYS A 6 -39.38 -12.22 14.60
C CYS A 6 -38.30 -12.65 13.59
N ALA A 7 -37.87 -11.74 12.71
CA ALA A 7 -36.57 -11.81 12.06
C ALA A 7 -36.16 -10.37 11.77
N LEU A 8 -35.58 -9.77 12.81
CA LEU A 8 -34.87 -8.51 12.75
C LEU A 8 -33.80 -8.64 11.64
N PHE A 9 -33.89 -7.82 10.60
CA PHE A 9 -32.77 -7.57 9.69
C PHE A 9 -31.64 -7.00 10.57
N MET A 10 -30.72 -7.84 11.02
CA MET A 10 -29.42 -7.37 11.50
C MET A 10 -28.74 -6.76 10.29
N ALA A 11 -28.79 -5.43 10.19
CA ALA A 11 -27.83 -4.70 9.41
C ALA A 11 -26.45 -5.11 9.92
N TYR A 12 -25.75 -5.96 9.16
CA TYR A 12 -24.33 -6.17 9.33
C TYR A 12 -23.67 -4.85 8.94
N ASP A 13 -23.50 -3.98 9.91
CA ASP A 13 -22.56 -2.89 9.80
C ASP A 13 -21.18 -3.57 9.80
N PRO A 14 -20.44 -3.61 8.67
CA PRO A 14 -19.09 -4.15 8.69
C PRO A 14 -18.33 -3.35 9.75
N PRO A 15 -17.55 -4.01 10.63
CA PRO A 15 -16.74 -3.28 11.61
C PRO A 15 -15.96 -2.23 10.84
N VAL A 16 -16.16 -0.95 11.18
CA VAL A 16 -15.34 0.14 10.64
C VAL A 16 -13.91 -0.25 10.95
N GLU A 17 -13.20 -0.77 9.94
CA GLU A 17 -11.78 -1.09 10.06
C GLU A 17 -11.16 0.24 10.54
N ARG A 18 -10.58 0.24 11.74
CA ARG A 18 -9.90 1.43 12.24
C ARG A 18 -8.54 1.49 11.58
N PRO A 19 -7.96 2.69 11.43
CA PRO A 19 -6.55 2.78 11.06
C PRO A 19 -5.74 1.89 12.00
N SER A 20 -5.04 0.91 11.44
CA SER A 20 -4.21 -0.03 12.20
C SER A 20 -2.76 0.26 11.87
N GLU A 21 -2.01 0.65 12.89
CA GLU A 21 -0.60 0.98 12.79
C GLU A 21 0.23 -0.19 13.32
N ILE A 22 1.27 -0.53 12.57
CA ILE A 22 2.22 -1.59 12.88
C ILE A 22 3.61 -1.02 12.71
N TRP A 23 4.43 -1.18 13.75
CA TRP A 23 5.83 -0.78 13.74
C TRP A 23 6.72 -2.01 13.59
N ILE A 24 7.70 -1.92 12.69
CA ILE A 24 8.73 -2.93 12.47
C ILE A 24 10.07 -2.23 12.55
N GLY A 25 10.75 -2.41 13.69
CA GLY A 25 11.87 -1.54 14.04
C GLY A 25 11.40 -0.09 14.07
N THR A 26 12.03 0.75 13.25
CA THR A 26 11.70 2.18 13.10
C THR A 26 10.72 2.47 11.96
N HIS A 27 10.35 1.47 11.17
CA HIS A 27 9.44 1.64 10.04
C HIS A 27 7.99 1.48 10.48
N LEU A 28 7.11 2.23 9.83
CA LEU A 28 5.68 2.20 10.09
C LEU A 28 4.94 1.68 8.87
N PHE A 29 3.99 0.78 9.11
CA PHE A 29 2.89 0.51 8.20
C PHE A 29 1.58 0.93 8.88
N ARG A 30 0.73 1.65 8.14
CA ARG A 30 -0.62 2.00 8.56
C ARG A 30 -1.60 1.59 7.49
N TRP A 31 -2.57 0.75 7.86
CA TRP A 31 -3.72 0.52 7.01
C TRP A 31 -4.75 1.63 7.21
N GLU A 32 -5.22 2.21 6.12
CA GLU A 32 -6.27 3.22 6.06
C GLU A 32 -7.41 2.69 5.17
N PRO A 33 -8.49 2.20 5.79
CA PRO A 33 -9.64 1.70 5.06
C PRO A 33 -10.25 2.77 4.14
N PRO A 34 -10.83 2.37 2.99
CA PRO A 34 -11.11 0.98 2.62
C PRO A 34 -9.96 0.27 1.89
N ASP A 35 -8.97 0.99 1.37
CA ASP A 35 -8.07 0.48 0.33
C ASP A 35 -6.66 1.11 0.32
N LEU A 36 -6.21 1.82 1.35
CA LEU A 36 -4.92 2.50 1.35
C LEU A 36 -3.95 1.95 2.38
N GLY A 37 -2.79 1.45 1.93
CA GLY A 37 -1.64 1.21 2.79
C GLY A 37 -0.70 2.41 2.80
N TYR A 38 -0.44 3.00 3.97
CA TYR A 38 0.63 3.97 4.18
C TYR A 38 1.86 3.25 4.74
N VAL A 39 3.02 3.43 4.12
CA VAL A 39 4.30 2.88 4.58
C VAL A 39 5.26 4.03 4.77
N ARG A 40 5.89 4.14 5.93
CA ARG A 40 6.97 5.11 6.18
C ARG A 40 8.25 4.38 6.54
N TYR A 41 9.29 4.63 5.76
CA TYR A 41 10.62 4.11 6.05
C TYR A 41 11.47 5.17 6.78
N ILE A 42 12.01 4.80 7.93
CA ILE A 42 12.89 5.65 8.75
C ILE A 42 14.20 4.90 8.99
N GLY A 43 15.32 5.47 8.53
CA GLY A 43 16.64 4.84 8.60
C GLY A 43 16.87 3.81 7.50
N ASP A 44 17.86 2.95 7.70
CA ASP A 44 18.23 1.92 6.73
C ASP A 44 17.17 0.82 6.66
N LEU A 45 16.94 0.29 5.45
CA LEU A 45 16.01 -0.82 5.20
C LEU A 45 16.77 -2.05 4.71
N ASP A 46 16.74 -3.10 5.52
CA ASP A 46 17.34 -4.40 5.20
C ASP A 46 16.30 -5.44 4.74
N GLY A 47 16.80 -6.60 4.31
CA GLY A 47 15.95 -7.69 3.82
C GLY A 47 14.94 -8.20 4.86
N PRO A 48 15.36 -8.52 6.10
CA PRO A 48 14.45 -8.92 7.17
C PRO A 48 13.33 -7.90 7.45
N ALA A 49 13.64 -6.62 7.63
CA ALA A 49 12.66 -5.58 7.89
C ALA A 49 11.69 -5.40 6.71
N ALA A 50 12.22 -5.41 5.47
CA ALA A 50 11.39 -5.33 4.27
C ALA A 50 10.41 -6.50 4.16
N ARG A 51 10.84 -7.74 4.46
CA ARG A 51 9.97 -8.92 4.46
C ARG A 51 8.90 -8.85 5.55
N ALA A 52 9.27 -8.45 6.76
CA ALA A 52 8.33 -8.30 7.85
C ALA A 52 7.23 -7.26 7.50
N LEU A 53 7.63 -6.09 6.98
CA LEU A 53 6.68 -5.06 6.55
C LEU A 53 5.76 -5.56 5.44
N SER A 54 6.32 -6.27 4.48
CA SER A 54 5.57 -6.84 3.36
C SER A 54 4.54 -7.86 3.84
N ASN A 55 4.91 -8.73 4.79
CA ASN A 55 4.01 -9.73 5.36
C ASN A 55 2.85 -9.07 6.11
N GLU A 56 3.13 -8.08 6.96
CA GLU A 56 2.08 -7.36 7.68
C GLU A 56 1.18 -6.58 6.72
N SER A 57 1.75 -5.87 5.74
CA SER A 57 0.97 -5.17 4.71
C SER A 57 0.05 -6.12 3.93
N ARG A 58 0.53 -7.32 3.60
CA ARG A 58 -0.23 -8.34 2.88
C ARG A 58 -1.46 -8.81 3.66
N ARG A 59 -1.42 -8.87 4.98
CA ARG A 59 -2.58 -9.28 5.81
C ARG A 59 -3.79 -8.37 5.61
N PHE A 60 -3.56 -7.09 5.28
CA PHE A 60 -4.62 -6.13 4.99
C PHE A 60 -4.97 -6.09 3.51
N ALA A 61 -3.96 -6.18 2.64
CA ALA A 61 -4.14 -5.99 1.20
C ALA A 61 -4.72 -7.23 0.48
N LEU A 62 -4.43 -8.43 0.96
CA LEU A 62 -4.76 -9.67 0.25
C LEU A 62 -6.27 -9.88 0.15
N GLY A 63 -6.75 -10.24 -1.05
CA GLY A 63 -8.16 -10.49 -1.32
C GLY A 63 -8.99 -9.22 -1.52
N LYS A 64 -8.45 -8.02 -1.27
CA LYS A 64 -9.14 -6.77 -1.58
C LYS A 64 -9.10 -6.53 -3.10
N PRO A 65 -10.21 -6.06 -3.70
CA PRO A 65 -10.30 -5.87 -5.16
C PRO A 65 -9.41 -4.74 -5.67
N ARG A 66 -8.99 -3.84 -4.77
CA ARG A 66 -8.17 -2.68 -5.05
C ARG A 66 -7.38 -2.31 -3.81
N VAL A 67 -6.10 -1.98 -4.01
CA VAL A 67 -5.22 -1.42 -2.99
C VAL A 67 -4.40 -0.29 -3.58
N PHE A 68 -4.30 0.82 -2.86
CA PHE A 68 -3.36 1.91 -3.11
C PHE A 68 -2.24 1.88 -2.08
N LEU A 69 -1.06 2.33 -2.48
CA LEU A 69 0.09 2.45 -1.60
C LEU A 69 0.57 3.90 -1.57
N LEU A 70 0.78 4.43 -0.37
CA LEU A 70 1.42 5.71 -0.12
C LEU A 70 2.73 5.46 0.65
N VAL A 71 3.85 5.65 -0.03
CA VAL A 71 5.19 5.31 0.48
C VAL A 71 5.94 6.59 0.82
N ASP A 72 6.22 6.78 2.11
CA ASP A 72 7.05 7.85 2.62
C ASP A 72 8.52 7.41 2.71
N MET A 73 9.33 8.04 1.85
CA MET A 73 10.77 7.87 1.76
C MET A 73 11.54 9.10 2.26
N SER A 74 10.90 10.05 2.96
CA SER A 74 11.54 11.31 3.39
C SER A 74 12.71 11.08 4.34
N SER A 75 12.72 9.96 5.05
CA SER A 75 13.67 9.64 6.11
C SER A 75 14.36 8.29 5.89
N ILE A 76 14.33 7.77 4.66
CA ILE A 76 15.01 6.53 4.30
C ILE A 76 16.53 6.75 4.24
N GLY A 77 17.27 5.77 4.79
CA GLY A 77 18.71 5.65 4.64
C GLY A 77 19.07 4.76 3.45
N GLN A 78 20.02 3.85 3.67
CA GLN A 78 20.41 2.85 2.69
C GLN A 78 19.36 1.75 2.56
N ILE A 79 19.14 1.29 1.33
CA ILE A 79 18.26 0.16 1.04
C ILE A 79 19.14 -0.96 0.51
N THR A 80 19.15 -2.12 1.16
CA THR A 80 19.95 -3.24 0.68
C THR A 80 19.35 -3.83 -0.61
N ARG A 81 20.14 -4.63 -1.34
CA ARG A 81 19.63 -5.32 -2.53
C ARG A 81 18.51 -6.30 -2.17
N GLU A 82 18.69 -7.02 -1.06
CA GLU A 82 17.73 -7.98 -0.53
C GLU A 82 16.41 -7.30 -0.16
N ALA A 83 16.47 -6.10 0.42
CA ALA A 83 15.29 -5.29 0.73
C ALA A 83 14.52 -4.92 -0.54
N ARG A 84 15.21 -4.43 -1.58
CA ARG A 84 14.58 -4.09 -2.87
C ARG A 84 13.89 -5.29 -3.49
N THR A 85 14.56 -6.46 -3.51
CA THR A 85 13.97 -7.69 -4.03
C THR A 85 12.76 -8.11 -3.21
N ALA A 86 12.84 -8.09 -1.87
CA ALA A 86 11.72 -8.44 -1.01
C ALA A 86 10.49 -7.54 -1.26
N SER A 87 10.69 -6.22 -1.37
CA SER A 87 9.61 -5.27 -1.66
C SER A 87 9.00 -5.46 -3.06
N ALA A 88 9.81 -5.81 -4.05
CA ALA A 88 9.32 -6.10 -5.40
C ALA A 88 8.41 -7.35 -5.42
N GLU A 89 8.83 -8.43 -4.75
CA GLU A 89 8.06 -9.68 -4.66
C GLU A 89 6.79 -9.54 -3.81
N ALA A 90 6.80 -8.63 -2.82
CA ALA A 90 5.66 -8.41 -1.93
C ALA A 90 4.38 -8.01 -2.64
N GLY A 91 4.50 -7.34 -3.80
CA GLY A 91 3.36 -6.93 -4.61
C GLY A 91 2.71 -8.04 -5.42
N LYS A 92 3.30 -9.23 -5.45
CA LYS A 92 2.73 -10.38 -6.16
C LYS A 92 1.38 -10.75 -5.56
N ASP A 93 0.39 -10.99 -6.43
CA ASP A 93 -1.02 -11.31 -6.11
C ASP A 93 -1.82 -10.18 -5.43
N LEU A 94 -1.22 -8.99 -5.22
CA LEU A 94 -1.94 -7.85 -4.69
C LEU A 94 -2.54 -7.04 -5.83
N ALA A 95 -3.81 -6.65 -5.69
CA ALA A 95 -4.51 -5.81 -6.63
C ALA A 95 -4.11 -4.32 -6.47
N PHE A 96 -2.80 -4.04 -6.55
CA PHE A 96 -2.32 -2.67 -6.50
C PHE A 96 -2.81 -1.90 -7.71
N ARG A 97 -3.44 -0.76 -7.47
CA ARG A 97 -3.97 0.13 -8.50
C ARG A 97 -3.33 1.48 -8.50
N GLY A 98 -2.29 1.73 -7.71
CA GLY A 98 -1.51 2.95 -7.76
C GLY A 98 -0.58 3.08 -6.57
N THR A 99 0.63 3.59 -6.83
CA THR A 99 1.65 3.80 -5.82
C THR A 99 2.10 5.26 -5.84
N ALA A 100 1.84 6.00 -4.76
CA ALA A 100 2.36 7.34 -4.56
C ALA A 100 3.59 7.28 -3.66
N VAL A 101 4.71 7.81 -4.12
CA VAL A 101 5.96 7.86 -3.35
C VAL A 101 6.25 9.31 -2.99
N ILE A 102 6.43 9.61 -1.71
CA ILE A 102 6.71 10.96 -1.20
C ILE A 102 8.12 11.05 -0.63
N GLY A 103 8.74 12.23 -0.75
CA GLY A 103 10.03 12.53 -0.10
C GLY A 103 11.25 11.79 -0.67
N ALA A 104 11.11 10.97 -1.72
CA ALA A 104 12.24 10.27 -2.33
C ALA A 104 13.23 11.24 -2.99
N SER A 105 14.53 11.06 -2.72
CA SER A 105 15.62 11.77 -3.38
C SER A 105 15.67 11.49 -4.89
N ALA A 106 16.29 12.36 -5.69
CA ALA A 106 16.36 12.21 -7.14
C ALA A 106 16.92 10.83 -7.58
N HIS A 107 17.98 10.37 -6.91
CA HIS A 107 18.56 9.05 -7.15
C HIS A 107 17.58 7.91 -6.83
N LEU A 108 16.88 7.99 -5.69
CA LEU A 108 15.88 6.99 -5.31
C LEU A 108 14.69 6.96 -6.25
N ARG A 109 14.25 8.10 -6.79
CA ARG A 109 13.18 8.16 -7.80
C ARG A 109 13.56 7.38 -9.06
N ILE A 110 14.79 7.52 -9.53
CA ILE A 110 15.32 6.77 -10.68
C ILE A 110 15.32 5.27 -10.38
N LEU A 111 15.90 4.87 -9.24
CA LEU A 111 15.95 3.46 -8.83
C LEU A 111 14.56 2.85 -8.67
N ALA A 112 13.65 3.53 -7.98
CA ALA A 112 12.29 3.05 -7.77
C ALA A 112 11.52 2.96 -9.10
N GLY A 113 11.72 3.90 -10.03
CA GLY A 113 11.14 3.83 -11.37
C GLY A 113 11.64 2.63 -12.18
N LEU A 114 12.94 2.32 -12.09
CA LEU A 114 13.53 1.14 -12.73
C LEU A 114 12.98 -0.17 -12.14
N VAL A 115 12.89 -0.26 -10.82
CA VAL A 115 12.32 -1.42 -10.12
C VAL A 115 10.85 -1.61 -10.50
N ALA A 116 10.04 -0.55 -10.47
CA ALA A 116 8.63 -0.61 -10.84
C ALA A 116 8.43 -1.12 -12.28
N ARG A 117 9.26 -0.65 -13.22
CA ARG A 117 9.25 -1.13 -14.61
C ARG A 117 9.67 -2.58 -14.74
N ALA A 118 10.70 -3.01 -14.01
CA ALA A 118 11.14 -4.40 -14.01
C ALA A 118 10.04 -5.34 -13.46
N VAL A 119 9.38 -4.95 -12.36
CA VAL A 119 8.23 -5.67 -11.79
C VAL A 119 7.09 -5.78 -12.81
N ALA A 120 6.74 -4.68 -13.49
CA ALA A 120 5.71 -4.70 -14.52
C ALA A 120 6.06 -5.60 -15.72
N LEU A 121 7.34 -5.72 -16.09
CA LEU A 121 7.77 -6.64 -17.14
C LEU A 121 7.73 -8.11 -16.69
N LEU A 122 8.09 -8.40 -15.44
CA LEU A 122 8.17 -9.76 -14.90
C LEU A 122 6.81 -10.35 -14.53
N HIS A 123 5.89 -9.53 -14.01
CA HIS A 123 4.59 -9.99 -13.53
C HIS A 123 3.44 -9.67 -14.49
N GLY A 124 3.76 -9.15 -15.68
CA GLY A 124 2.79 -8.61 -16.62
C GLY A 124 2.38 -7.19 -16.26
N ALA A 125 1.90 -6.44 -17.26
CA ALA A 125 1.47 -5.06 -17.08
C ALA A 125 0.24 -5.01 -16.15
N SER A 126 0.47 -4.76 -14.87
CA SER A 126 -0.59 -4.39 -13.93
C SER A 126 -0.86 -2.89 -14.05
N ASP A 127 -2.13 -2.48 -13.95
CA ASP A 127 -2.52 -1.07 -13.91
C ASP A 127 -2.19 -0.44 -12.55
N ASN A 128 -0.88 -0.41 -12.23
CA ASN A 128 -0.29 0.12 -11.00
C ASN A 128 0.78 1.18 -11.33
N PRO A 129 0.38 2.38 -11.78
CA PRO A 129 1.33 3.45 -12.01
C PRO A 129 1.96 3.89 -10.68
N THR A 130 3.27 4.08 -10.73
CA THR A 130 4.03 4.70 -9.64
C THR A 130 4.28 6.16 -9.97
N ARG A 131 3.93 7.08 -9.05
CA ARG A 131 4.20 8.51 -9.17
C ARG A 131 4.94 9.04 -7.94
N PHE A 132 5.78 10.04 -8.16
CA PHE A 132 6.60 10.65 -7.12
C PHE A 132 6.09 12.06 -6.81
N PHE A 133 5.98 12.38 -5.53
CA PHE A 133 5.49 13.65 -5.03
C PHE A 133 6.45 14.22 -3.99
N THR A 134 6.26 15.50 -3.67
CA THR A 134 7.04 16.17 -2.63
C THR A 134 6.36 15.99 -1.28
N THR A 135 5.02 16.08 -1.25
CA THR A 135 4.25 16.04 0.00
C THR A 135 3.26 14.88 0.06
N GLU A 136 2.89 14.49 1.28
CA GLU A 136 1.83 13.51 1.53
C GLU A 136 0.49 13.97 0.94
N ALA A 137 0.17 15.26 1.07
CA ALA A 137 -1.07 15.85 0.56
C ALA A 137 -1.21 15.69 -0.96
N GLU A 138 -0.14 15.94 -1.72
CA GLU A 138 -0.11 15.74 -3.17
C GLU A 138 -0.33 14.27 -3.55
N GLY A 139 0.36 13.35 -2.87
CA GLY A 139 0.23 11.91 -3.11
C GLY A 139 -1.19 11.41 -2.84
N ARG A 140 -1.79 11.88 -1.73
CA ARG A 140 -3.19 11.57 -1.37
C ARG A 140 -4.18 12.13 -2.38
N ALA A 141 -4.00 13.37 -2.82
CA ALA A 141 -4.85 13.98 -3.84
C ALA A 141 -4.83 13.17 -5.14
N TRP A 142 -3.65 12.72 -5.57
CA TRP A 142 -3.52 11.87 -6.75
C TRP A 142 -4.19 10.50 -6.58
N ILE A 143 -4.02 9.84 -5.43
CA ILE A 143 -4.70 8.57 -5.13
C ILE A 143 -6.22 8.76 -5.17
N ALA A 144 -6.74 9.84 -4.58
CA ALA A 144 -8.17 10.13 -4.56
C ALA A 144 -8.72 10.34 -5.98
N GLU A 145 -8.00 11.06 -6.83
CA GLU A 145 -8.37 11.24 -8.24
C GLU A 145 -8.35 9.92 -9.00
N ARG A 146 -7.30 9.13 -8.81
CA ARG A 146 -7.20 7.82 -9.44
C ARG A 146 -8.30 6.87 -8.99
N ARG A 147 -8.69 6.92 -7.71
CA ARG A 147 -9.84 6.18 -7.18
C ARG A 147 -11.11 6.54 -7.95
N ARG A 148 -11.37 7.84 -8.18
CA ARG A 148 -12.52 8.30 -8.98
C ARG A 148 -12.49 7.79 -10.42
N ILE A 149 -11.33 7.83 -11.08
CA ILE A 149 -11.19 7.32 -12.45
C ILE A 149 -11.52 5.82 -12.52
N LEU A 150 -11.12 5.05 -11.50
CA LEU A 150 -11.38 3.61 -11.45
C LEU A 150 -12.79 3.24 -10.99
N ASP A 151 -13.46 4.13 -10.27
CA ASP A 151 -14.87 3.97 -9.87
C ASP A 151 -15.84 4.47 -10.97
N ALA A 152 -15.33 5.17 -11.98
CA ALA A 152 -16.13 5.59 -13.12
C ALA A 152 -16.62 4.36 -13.93
N PRO A 153 -17.89 4.35 -14.38
CA PRO A 153 -18.50 3.22 -15.08
C PRO A 153 -17.92 2.96 -16.47
#